data_AF-A0A915LX67-F1
#
_entry.id   AF-A0A915LX67-F1
#
_cell.length_a   1.000
_cell.length_b   1.000
_cell.length_c   1.000
_cell.angle_alpha   90.00
_cell.angle_beta   90.00
_cell.angle_gamma   90.00
#
_symmetry.space_group_name_H-M   'P 1'
#
loop_
_entity.id
_entity.type
_entity.pdbx_description
1 polymer ?
#
loop_
_entity_poly.entity_id
_entity_poly.type
_entity_poly.pdbx_seq_one_letter_code
_entity_poly.pdbx_strand_id
1 'polypeptide(L)' 'RKGYGASAGECWAFYGGHGFLTIGLSGRINVTAVSYEHLPIELSPDGNIRTAPKNFLVW' A
#
# COMPACT_ATOMS: atom_id res chain seq x y z
N ARG A 1 -1.40 17.85 -15.81
CA ARG A 1 -1.10 17.66 -14.37
C ARG A 1 -0.92 16.16 -14.17
N LYS A 2 0.29 15.67 -13.87
CA LYS A 2 0.64 14.25 -13.87
C LYS A 2 -0.15 13.51 -12.78
N GLY A 3 -1.19 12.76 -13.18
CA GLY A 3 -1.83 11.76 -12.35
C GLY A 3 -1.35 10.39 -12.80
N TYR A 4 -0.48 9.75 -12.02
CA TYR A 4 -0.05 8.35 -12.15
C TYR A 4 0.60 7.92 -10.81
N GLY A 5 -0.13 8.02 -9.70
CA GLY A 5 0.30 7.60 -8.37
C GLY A 5 -0.69 8.00 -7.27
N ALA A 6 -0.73 7.24 -6.18
CA ALA A 6 -1.56 7.56 -5.01
C ALA A 6 -1.20 8.96 -4.49
N SER A 7 -2.19 9.86 -4.39
CA SER A 7 -2.00 11.16 -3.74
C SER A 7 -1.87 10.98 -2.23
N ALA A 8 -1.18 11.91 -1.57
CA ALA A 8 -1.06 11.89 -0.11
C ALA A 8 -2.46 11.86 0.55
N GLY A 9 -2.69 10.90 1.44
CA GLY A 9 -3.97 10.71 2.13
C GLY A 9 -4.93 9.72 1.47
N GLU A 10 -4.72 9.35 0.20
CA GLU A 10 -5.51 8.32 -0.48
C GLU A 10 -4.98 6.91 -0.15
N CYS A 11 -5.12 6.51 1.11
CA CYS A 11 -4.72 5.20 1.60
C CYS A 11 -5.68 4.67 2.66
N TRP A 12 -5.63 3.36 2.92
CA TRP A 12 -6.36 2.74 4.03
C TRP A 12 -5.44 2.61 5.24
N ALA A 13 -5.77 3.30 6.32
CA ALA A 13 -5.04 3.25 7.58
C ALA A 13 -5.74 2.33 8.60
N PHE A 14 -4.93 1.65 9.41
CA PHE A 14 -5.39 0.91 10.59
C PHE A 14 -4.52 1.27 11.79
N TYR A 15 -5.04 1.03 13.00
CA TYR A 15 -4.32 1.34 14.23
C TYR A 15 -3.25 0.27 14.54
N GLY A 16 -2.06 0.71 14.96
CA GLY A 16 -0.96 -0.17 15.34
C GLY A 16 -0.07 -0.61 14.17
N GLY A 17 0.86 -1.54 14.43
CA GLY A 17 1.86 -2.01 13.46
C GLY A 17 1.52 -3.34 12.77
N HIS A 18 0.37 -3.94 13.07
CA HIS A 18 -0.03 -5.25 12.58
C HIS A 18 -1.49 -5.24 12.14
N GLY A 19 -1.75 -5.77 10.95
CA GLY A 19 -3.09 -5.84 10.36
C GLY A 19 -3.11 -6.83 9.19
N PHE A 20 -4.31 -7.10 8.67
CA PHE A 20 -4.50 -7.96 7.51
C PHE A 20 -5.62 -7.41 6.63
N LEU A 21 -5.59 -7.77 5.35
CA LEU A 21 -6.61 -7.44 4.37
C LEU A 21 -6.91 -8.68 3.53
N THR A 22 -8.19 -8.93 3.26
CA THR A 22 -8.63 -10.00 2.37
C THR A 22 -9.23 -9.38 1.11
N ILE A 23 -8.75 -9.82 -0.05
CA ILE A 23 -9.17 -9.29 -1.36
C ILE A 23 -9.83 -10.42 -2.16
N GLY A 24 -11.08 -10.21 -2.60
CA GLY A 24 -11.72 -11.07 -3.57
C GLY A 24 -11.22 -10.75 -4.97
N LEU A 25 -10.52 -11.69 -5.61
CA LEU A 25 -10.09 -11.53 -7.00
C LEU A 25 -11.29 -11.64 -7.95
N SER A 26 -11.19 -10.99 -9.11
CA SER A 26 -12.24 -11.02 -10.14
C SER A 26 -12.53 -12.42 -10.68
N GLY A 27 -11.59 -13.35 -10.53
CA GLY A 27 -11.73 -14.75 -10.89
C GLY A 27 -10.62 -15.61 -10.30
N ARG A 28 -10.70 -16.92 -10.57
CA ARG A 28 -9.69 -17.88 -10.14
C ARG A 28 -8.45 -17.76 -11.02
N ILE A 29 -7.30 -17.46 -10.41
CA ILE A 29 -6.01 -17.35 -11.09
C ILE A 29 -4.91 -18.04 -10.27
N ASN A 30 -3.76 -18.28 -10.92
CA ASN A 30 -2.52 -18.65 -10.23
C ASN A 30 -1.71 -17.37 -9.97
N VAL A 31 -1.57 -16.96 -8.70
CA VAL A 31 -0.84 -15.73 -8.34
C VAL A 31 0.67 -16.00 -8.46
N THR A 32 1.35 -15.22 -9.29
CA THR A 32 2.81 -15.35 -9.53
C THR A 32 3.63 -14.20 -8.96
N ALA A 33 3.01 -13.03 -8.77
CA ALA A 33 3.63 -11.84 -8.21
C ALA A 33 2.58 -10.94 -7.58
N VAL A 34 3.03 -10.05 -6.69
CA VAL A 34 2.22 -9.00 -6.07
C VAL A 34 2.96 -7.67 -6.14
N SER A 35 2.20 -6.59 -6.21
CA SER A 35 2.72 -5.22 -6.20
C SER A 35 2.15 -4.48 -4.99
N TYR A 36 2.98 -3.69 -4.33
CA TYR A 36 2.60 -2.81 -3.24
C TYR A 36 3.15 -1.41 -3.53
N GLU A 37 2.32 -0.39 -3.36
CA GLU A 37 2.68 1.00 -3.61
C GLU A 37 2.45 1.86 -2.37
N HIS A 38 3.33 2.84 -2.19
CA HIS A 38 3.22 3.89 -1.19
C HIS A 38 3.67 5.21 -1.83
N LEU A 39 3.20 6.35 -1.30
CA LEU A 39 3.67 7.64 -1.79
C LEU A 39 5.20 7.78 -1.63
N PRO A 40 5.88 8.48 -2.56
CA PRO A 40 7.30 8.78 -2.44
C PRO A 40 7.57 9.78 -1.30
N ILE A 41 8.77 9.75 -0.73
CA ILE A 41 9.14 10.55 0.44
C ILE A 41 9.05 12.06 0.17
N GLU A 42 9.32 12.49 -1.07
CA GLU A 42 9.26 13.88 -1.50
C GLU A 42 7.84 14.46 -1.46
N LEU A 43 6.82 13.59 -1.48
CA LEU A 43 5.41 13.97 -1.39
C LEU A 43 4.85 13.80 0.03
N SER A 44 5.66 13.32 0.98
CA SER A 44 5.24 13.19 2.38
C SER A 44 5.25 14.56 3.07
N PRO A 45 4.14 15.00 3.70
CA PRO A 45 4.09 16.25 4.46
C PRO A 45 5.14 16.35 5.57
N ASP A 46 5.40 15.23 6.25
CA ASP A 46 6.35 15.16 7.37
C ASP A 46 7.77 14.72 6.94
N GLY A 47 8.05 14.66 5.63
CA GLY A 47 9.35 14.25 5.08
C GLY A 47 9.78 12.83 5.47
N ASN A 48 8.85 11.92 5.79
CA ASN A 48 9.17 10.54 6.14
C ASN A 48 8.00 9.60 5.82
N ILE A 49 8.30 8.34 5.50
CA ILE A 49 7.31 7.29 5.19
C ILE A 49 7.29 6.18 6.25
N ARG A 50 7.46 6.53 7.52
CA ARG A 50 7.57 5.56 8.63
C ARG A 50 6.32 4.70 8.83
N THR A 51 5.18 5.13 8.28
CA THR A 51 3.91 4.41 8.31
C THR A 51 3.78 3.36 7.20
N ALA A 52 4.71 3.32 6.24
CA ALA A 52 4.69 2.32 5.18
C ALA A 52 4.92 0.91 5.77
N PRO A 53 4.14 -0.11 5.37
CA PRO A 53 4.40 -1.50 5.70
C PRO A 53 5.79 -1.93 5.25
N LYS A 54 6.57 -2.47 6.19
CA LYS A 54 7.95 -2.93 5.93
C LYS A 54 8.00 -4.40 5.56
N ASN A 55 7.23 -5.22 6.25
CA ASN A 55 7.17 -6.66 6.07
C ASN A 55 5.71 -7.07 5.91
N PHE A 56 5.42 -7.91 4.93
CA PHE A 56 4.10 -8.48 4.73
C PHE A 56 4.20 -9.91 4.20
N LEU A 57 3.12 -10.67 4.39
CA LEU A 57 2.96 -12.04 3.90
C LEU A 57 1.71 -12.11 3.03
N VAL A 58 1.75 -12.95 2.00
CA VAL A 58 0.62 -13.24 1.12
C VAL A 58 0.28 -14.71 1.27
N TRP A 59 -1.02 -15.01 1.30
CA TRP A 59 -1.59 -16.33 1.58
C TRP A 59 -2.56 -16.73 0.46
#